data_AF-A0A7C2QWW8-F1
#
_entry.id   AF-A0A7C2QWW8-F1
#
_cell.length_a   1.000
_cell.length_b   1.000
_cell.length_c   1.000
_cell.angle_alpha   90.00
_cell.angle_beta   90.00
_cell.angle_gamma   90.00
#
_symmetry.space_group_name_H-M   'P 1'
#
loop_
_entity.id
_entity.type
_entity.pdbx_description
1 polymer ?
#
loop_
_entity_poly.entity_id
_entity_poly.type
_entity_poly.pdbx_seq_one_letter_code
_entity_poly.pdbx_strand_id
1 'polypeptide(L)' 'MDNLHRLSDAQTRSISAENFTGEKGKGAMATEGTGSRASRELGQGWKVSPSVRIQPGETFTMAEIEGPGAIQHIWL' A
#
# COMPACT_ATOMS: atom_id res chain seq x y z
N MET A 1 7.10 5.28 27.37
CA MET A 1 6.61 6.19 26.29
C MET A 1 7.65 7.29 26.09
N ASP A 2 8.93 6.94 25.98
CA ASP A 2 9.98 7.84 26.46
C ASP A 2 10.44 8.85 25.40
N ASN A 3 9.93 8.73 24.17
CA ASN A 3 10.33 9.52 23.02
C ASN A 3 9.18 9.98 22.11
N LEU A 4 7.90 9.82 22.51
CA LEU A 4 6.74 10.20 21.68
C LEU A 4 6.73 11.70 21.33
N HIS A 5 7.27 12.54 22.20
CA HIS A 5 7.35 13.99 22.02
C HIS A 5 8.49 14.44 21.07
N ARG A 6 9.37 13.51 20.64
CA ARG A 6 10.51 13.84 19.78
C ARG A 6 10.08 13.80 18.32
N LEU A 7 10.45 14.83 17.56
CA LEU A 7 10.30 14.84 16.11
C LEU A 7 11.35 13.94 15.47
N SER A 8 11.01 13.40 14.30
CA SER A 8 11.86 12.54 13.49
C SER A 8 11.81 13.03 12.05
N ASP A 9 12.96 13.02 11.38
CA ASP A 9 13.06 13.28 9.93
C ASP A 9 12.73 12.04 9.08
N ALA A 10 12.29 10.95 9.73
CA ALA A 10 11.86 9.74 9.05
C ALA A 10 10.69 10.03 8.11
N GLN A 11 10.72 9.38 6.94
CA GLN A 11 9.66 9.53 5.96
C GLN A 11 8.72 8.32 6.02
N THR A 12 7.47 8.56 6.38
CA THR A 12 6.46 7.50 6.38
C THR A 12 6.06 7.15 4.94
N ARG A 13 5.90 5.84 4.69
CA ARG A 13 5.38 5.26 3.45
C ARG A 13 4.30 4.25 3.79
N SER A 14 3.41 3.99 2.85
CA SER A 14 2.33 3.01 2.99
C SER A 14 2.29 2.14 1.76
N ILE A 15 2.52 0.85 1.96
CA ILE A 15 2.43 -0.17 0.91
C ILE A 15 1.06 -0.82 0.97
N SER A 16 0.48 -1.11 -0.19
CA SER A 16 -0.82 -1.80 -0.27
C SER A 16 -0.97 -2.49 -1.62
N ALA A 17 -2.07 -3.21 -1.82
CA ALA A 17 -2.40 -3.91 -3.06
C ALA A 17 -2.56 -3.01 -4.32
N GLU A 18 -2.42 -1.69 -4.18
CA GLU A 18 -2.39 -0.71 -5.27
C GLU A 18 -1.13 0.17 -5.27
N ASN A 19 -0.20 -0.06 -4.35
CA ASN A 19 1.06 0.67 -4.23
C ASN A 19 2.15 -0.25 -3.61
N PHE A 20 2.69 -1.16 -4.41
CA PHE A 20 3.63 -2.19 -3.93
C PHE A 20 5.01 -1.64 -3.54
N THR A 21 5.40 -0.48 -4.08
CA THR A 21 6.66 0.21 -3.75
C THR A 21 6.52 1.20 -2.60
N GLY A 22 5.27 1.54 -2.23
CA GLY A 22 4.99 2.50 -1.17
C GLY A 22 5.27 3.95 -1.56
N GLU A 23 5.54 4.24 -2.83
CA GLU A 23 5.89 5.57 -3.34
C GLU A 23 4.89 6.67 -2.89
N LYS A 24 5.44 7.87 -2.66
CA LYS A 24 4.65 9.03 -2.22
C LYS A 24 3.61 9.39 -3.29
N GLY A 25 2.35 9.51 -2.89
CA GLY A 25 1.26 9.89 -3.79
C GLY A 25 0.79 8.78 -4.73
N LYS A 26 1.25 7.53 -4.54
CA LYS A 26 0.83 6.38 -5.35
C LYS A 26 -0.29 5.54 -4.73
N GLY A 27 -0.71 5.85 -3.51
CA GLY A 27 -1.94 5.27 -2.93
C GLY A 27 -3.18 5.74 -3.69
N ALA A 28 -4.20 4.88 -3.80
CA ALA A 28 -5.46 5.16 -4.49
C ALA A 28 -5.33 5.56 -5.97
N MET A 29 -4.20 5.22 -6.62
CA MET A 29 -3.95 5.59 -8.02
C MET A 29 -4.42 4.54 -9.03
N ALA A 30 -4.86 3.37 -8.55
CA ALA A 30 -5.37 2.31 -9.40
C ALA A 30 -6.69 2.72 -10.09
N THR A 31 -6.81 2.39 -11.38
CA THR A 31 -8.05 2.54 -12.16
C THR A 31 -8.77 1.21 -12.37
N GLU A 32 -8.07 0.11 -12.12
CA GLU A 32 -8.57 -1.25 -12.21
C GLU A 32 -8.09 -2.07 -11.01
N GLY A 33 -8.72 -3.21 -10.75
CA GLY A 33 -8.39 -4.07 -9.62
C GLY A 33 -9.58 -4.85 -9.10
N THR A 34 -9.38 -5.51 -7.97
CA THR A 34 -10.39 -6.41 -7.37
C THR A 34 -11.65 -5.67 -6.91
N GLY A 35 -11.58 -4.37 -6.68
CA GLY A 35 -12.69 -3.50 -6.28
C GLY A 35 -13.34 -2.71 -7.41
N SER A 36 -12.85 -2.81 -8.65
CA SER A 36 -13.24 -1.94 -9.79
C SER A 36 -14.75 -1.81 -10.00
N ARG A 37 -15.50 -2.91 -9.89
CA ARG A 37 -16.97 -2.91 -10.05
C ARG A 37 -17.68 -2.13 -8.93
N ALA A 38 -17.18 -2.25 -7.71
CA ALA A 38 -17.73 -1.54 -6.56
C ALA A 38 -17.36 -0.05 -6.60
N SER A 39 -16.19 0.29 -7.11
CA SER A 39 -15.68 1.67 -7.23
C SER A 39 -15.95 2.33 -8.59
N ARG A 40 -16.83 1.76 -9.42
CA ARG A 40 -17.06 2.19 -10.82
C ARG A 40 -17.43 3.67 -11.01
N GLU A 41 -18.05 4.28 -9.99
CA GLU A 41 -18.47 5.70 -9.97
C GLU A 41 -17.50 6.60 -9.17
N LEU A 42 -16.50 6.01 -8.52
CA LEU A 42 -15.51 6.69 -7.69
C LEU A 42 -14.19 6.90 -8.42
N GLY A 43 -13.66 5.81 -9.02
CA GLY A 43 -12.45 5.85 -9.82
C GLY A 43 -11.17 6.20 -9.06
N GLN A 44 -10.20 6.78 -9.78
CA GLN A 44 -8.90 7.17 -9.26
C GLN A 44 -9.04 8.21 -8.13
N GLY A 45 -8.22 8.07 -7.08
CA GLY A 45 -8.35 8.80 -5.82
C GLY A 45 -9.09 7.99 -4.73
N TRP A 46 -9.72 6.87 -5.09
CA TRP A 46 -10.32 5.90 -4.18
C TRP A 46 -9.62 4.54 -4.23
N LYS A 47 -9.92 3.67 -3.25
CA LYS A 47 -9.37 2.31 -3.15
C LYS A 47 -9.98 1.37 -4.20
N VAL A 48 -9.56 1.49 -5.45
CA VAL A 48 -10.06 0.68 -6.57
C VAL A 48 -9.52 -0.75 -6.54
N SER A 49 -8.30 -0.95 -6.04
CA SER A 49 -7.68 -2.27 -5.86
C SER A 49 -7.33 -2.52 -4.39
N PRO A 50 -8.29 -3.01 -3.57
CA PRO A 50 -8.07 -3.24 -2.15
C PRO A 50 -7.26 -4.52 -1.85
N SER A 51 -7.16 -5.46 -2.81
CA SER A 51 -6.53 -6.76 -2.61
C SER A 51 -5.90 -7.29 -3.90
N VAL A 52 -5.06 -8.32 -3.76
CA VAL A 52 -4.49 -9.07 -4.88
C VAL A 52 -5.13 -10.46 -4.91
N ARG A 53 -5.37 -11.01 -6.11
CA ARG A 53 -5.81 -12.39 -6.29
C ARG A 53 -4.58 -13.27 -6.53
N ILE A 54 -4.32 -14.21 -5.63
CA ILE A 54 -3.20 -15.16 -5.69
C ILE A 54 -3.77 -16.55 -6.01
N GLN A 55 -3.24 -17.20 -7.04
CA GLN A 55 -3.69 -18.53 -7.46
C GLN A 55 -3.13 -19.64 -6.55
N PRO A 56 -3.73 -20.85 -6.54
CA PRO A 56 -3.20 -21.97 -5.78
C PRO A 56 -1.73 -22.27 -6.12
N GLY A 57 -0.87 -22.27 -5.11
CA GLY A 57 0.57 -22.53 -5.27
C GLY A 57 1.40 -21.35 -5.78
N GLU A 58 0.79 -20.20 -6.06
CA GLU A 58 1.50 -19.00 -6.50
C GLU A 58 2.23 -18.33 -5.33
N THR A 59 3.44 -17.86 -5.58
CA THR A 59 4.18 -16.97 -4.69
C THR A 59 4.06 -15.54 -5.21
N PHE A 60 3.61 -14.61 -4.38
CA PHE A 60 3.40 -13.22 -4.76
C PHE A 60 4.27 -12.29 -3.92
N THR A 61 5.01 -11.39 -4.58
CA THR A 61 5.78 -10.33 -3.90
C THR A 61 4.84 -9.21 -3.48
N MET A 62 4.57 -9.13 -2.18
CA MET A 62 3.62 -8.16 -1.62
C MET A 62 4.18 -6.74 -1.45
N ALA A 63 5.49 -6.60 -1.31
CA ALA A 63 6.18 -5.34 -1.10
C ALA A 63 7.60 -5.42 -1.67
N GLU A 64 7.98 -4.45 -2.50
CA GLU A 64 9.34 -4.30 -3.02
C GLU A 64 9.80 -2.88 -2.68
N ILE A 65 10.76 -2.76 -1.77
CA ILE A 65 11.14 -1.48 -1.14
C ILE A 65 12.59 -1.20 -1.44
N GLU A 66 12.88 -0.03 -1.98
CA GLU A 66 14.24 0.43 -2.22
C GLU A 66 14.76 1.25 -1.02
N GLY A 67 16.02 1.01 -0.67
CA GLY A 67 16.71 1.75 0.38
C GLY A 67 16.42 1.26 1.81
N PRO A 68 17.04 1.90 2.81
CA PRO A 68 16.91 1.50 4.21
C PRO A 68 15.56 1.93 4.80
N GLY A 69 15.02 1.11 5.70
CA GLY A 69 13.78 1.40 6.41
C GLY A 69 13.49 0.43 7.56
N ALA A 70 12.38 0.66 8.23
CA ALA A 70 11.87 -0.21 9.28
C ALA A 70 10.36 -0.41 9.09
N ILE A 71 9.90 -1.65 9.20
CA ILE A 71 8.47 -1.96 9.18
C ILE A 71 7.91 -1.70 10.58
N GLN A 72 7.06 -0.68 10.70
CA GLN A 72 6.47 -0.28 11.98
C GLN A 72 5.16 -0.99 12.28
N HIS A 73 4.43 -1.41 11.25
CA HIS A 73 3.11 -2.04 11.38
C HIS A 73 2.79 -2.85 10.12
N ILE A 74 2.20 -4.04 10.31
CA ILE A 74 1.63 -4.86 9.23
C ILE A 74 0.22 -5.27 9.65
N TRP A 75 -0.73 -5.14 8.73
CA TRP A 75 -2.08 -5.70 8.84
C TRP A 75 -2.47 -6.28 7.48
N LEU A 76 -3.09 -7.47 7.49
CA LEU A 76 -3.46 -8.27 6.33
C LEU A 76 -4.85 -8.87 6.53
#